data_AF-R0HJ70-F1
#
_entry.id   AF-R0HJ70-F1
#
_cell.length_a   1.000
_cell.length_b   1.000
_cell.length_c   1.000
_cell.angle_alpha   90.00
_cell.angle_beta   90.00
_cell.angle_gamma   90.00
#
_symmetry.space_group_name_H-M   'P 1'
#
loop_
_entity.id
_entity.type
_entity.pdbx_description
1 polymer ?
#
loop_
_entity_poly.entity_id
_entity_poly.type
_entity_poly.pdbx_seq_one_letter_code
_entity_poly.pdbx_strand_id
1 'polypeptide(L)'
;MNIIKTYVILFFVAILMTNTLSNSNVLASSGQICIVVIGASKYVVCSVPCTRKYGEYECWSDCIQKRYNDGGCVNGQCCCKM
;
A
#
# COMPACT_ATOMS: atom_id res chain seq x y z
N MET A 1 50.78 12.60 -2.37
CA MET A 1 49.53 12.52 -1.57
C MET A 1 48.28 12.53 -2.46
N ASN A 2 48.29 11.80 -3.59
CA ASN A 2 47.13 11.72 -4.50
C ASN A 2 46.36 10.41 -4.37
N ILE A 3 47.05 9.31 -4.07
CA ILE A 3 46.44 7.97 -3.93
C ILE A 3 45.41 7.96 -2.79
N ILE A 4 45.76 8.52 -1.63
CA ILE A 4 44.85 8.63 -0.47
C ILE A 4 43.60 9.47 -0.83
N LYS A 5 43.78 10.55 -1.60
CA LYS A 5 42.70 11.43 -2.04
C LYS A 5 41.73 10.70 -2.98
N THR A 6 42.25 9.88 -3.89
CA THR A 6 41.44 9.05 -4.80
C THR A 6 40.65 7.98 -4.05
N TYR A 7 41.25 7.32 -3.06
CA TYR A 7 40.55 6.32 -2.23
C TYR A 7 39.39 6.93 -1.45
N VAL A 8 39.58 8.12 -0.88
CA VAL A 8 38.53 8.83 -0.14
C VAL A 8 37.38 9.19 -1.07
N ILE A 9 37.66 9.70 -2.28
CA ILE A 9 36.62 10.02 -3.27
C ILE A 9 35.84 8.75 -3.67
N LEU A 10 36.52 7.64 -3.94
CA LEU A 10 35.88 6.37 -4.30
C LEU A 10 35.00 5.83 -3.17
N PHE A 11 35.43 5.97 -1.91
CA PHE A 11 34.67 5.56 -0.74
C PHE A 11 33.36 6.37 -0.59
N PHE A 12 33.41 7.70 -0.76
CA PHE A 12 32.21 8.53 -0.75
C PHE A 12 31.25 8.21 -1.90
N VAL A 13 31.78 8.00 -3.11
CA VAL A 13 30.96 7.63 -4.28
C VAL A 13 30.27 6.27 -4.06
N ALA A 14 30.97 5.28 -3.48
CA ALA A 14 30.37 3.99 -3.16
C ALA A 14 29.21 4.09 -2.17
N ILE A 15 29.32 4.93 -1.14
CA ILE A 15 28.25 5.17 -0.15
C ILE A 15 27.04 5.85 -0.80
N LEU A 16 27.24 6.77 -1.74
CA LEU A 16 26.14 7.42 -2.46
C LEU A 16 25.37 6.44 -3.35
N MET A 17 26.03 5.44 -3.92
CA MET A 17 25.39 4.45 -4.81
C MET A 17 24.64 3.34 -4.06
N THR A 18 24.91 3.09 -2.78
CA THR A 18 24.16 2.07 -1.99
C THR A 18 22.83 2.59 -1.46
N ASN A 19 22.60 3.91 -1.48
CA ASN A 19 21.38 4.53 -0.94
C ASN A 19 20.22 4.66 -1.96
N THR A 20 20.40 4.23 -3.21
CA THR A 20 19.39 4.37 -4.28
C THR A 20 18.48 3.14 -4.46
N LEU A 21 18.41 2.24 -3.49
CA LEU A 21 17.56 1.04 -3.59
C LEU A 21 16.46 0.91 -2.53
N SER A 22 16.04 2.01 -1.92
CA SER A 22 14.67 2.07 -1.38
C SER A 22 13.73 2.43 -2.52
N ASN A 23 13.46 1.45 -3.40
CA ASN A 23 12.26 1.47 -4.22
C ASN A 23 11.11 1.74 -3.27
N SER A 24 10.59 2.94 -3.37
CA SER A 24 9.42 3.35 -2.65
C SER A 24 8.28 2.60 -3.30
N ASN A 25 8.06 1.36 -2.88
CA ASN A 25 6.81 0.65 -3.11
C ASN A 25 5.74 1.27 -2.18
N VAL A 26 5.71 2.60 -2.06
CA VAL A 26 4.45 3.25 -1.73
C VAL A 26 3.65 3.09 -3.00
N LEU A 27 2.91 1.99 -3.05
CA LEU A 27 1.67 1.96 -3.78
C LEU A 27 0.80 3.05 -3.15
N ALA A 28 1.10 4.30 -3.48
CA ALA A 28 0.14 5.37 -3.48
C ALA A 28 -0.82 5.01 -4.61
N SER A 29 -1.62 3.98 -4.37
CA SER A 29 -2.98 3.99 -4.84
C SER A 29 -3.55 5.22 -4.16
N SER A 30 -3.45 6.36 -4.84
CA SER A 30 -4.34 7.48 -4.61
C SER A 30 -5.71 6.84 -4.66
N GLY A 31 -6.27 6.59 -3.46
CA GLY A 31 -7.45 5.79 -3.28
C GLY A 31 -8.51 6.35 -4.20
N GLN A 32 -8.68 5.69 -5.35
CA GLN A 32 -9.79 5.91 -6.22
C GLN A 32 -10.96 5.45 -5.38
N ILE A 33 -11.58 6.42 -4.71
CA ILE A 33 -12.81 6.27 -3.97
C ILE A 33 -13.85 5.93 -5.03
N CYS A 34 -13.91 4.66 -5.40
CA CYS A 34 -14.99 4.10 -6.17
C CYS A 34 -16.13 3.91 -5.18
N ILE A 35 -16.97 4.93 -5.05
CA ILE A 35 -18.25 4.81 -4.36
C ILE A 35 -19.11 3.91 -5.24
N VAL A 36 -19.07 2.60 -5.00
CA VAL A 36 -19.94 1.68 -5.70
C VAL A 36 -21.27 1.64 -4.96
N VAL A 37 -22.19 2.53 -5.35
CA VAL A 37 -23.58 2.51 -4.84
C VAL A 37 -24.32 1.33 -5.50
N ILE A 38 -24.01 0.10 -5.08
CA ILE A 38 -24.81 -1.07 -5.45
C ILE A 38 -25.98 -1.14 -4.48
N GLY A 39 -27.18 -0.91 -5.00
CA GLY A 39 -28.48 -0.80 -4.32
C GLY A 39 -28.57 -1.34 -2.89
N ALA A 40 -29.07 -0.48 -1.98
CA ALA A 40 -29.38 -0.75 -0.58
C ALA A 40 -28.22 -1.20 0.35
N SER A 41 -27.06 -1.57 -0.19
CA SER A 41 -25.88 -1.95 0.60
C SER A 41 -24.91 -0.77 0.70
N LYS A 42 -24.78 -0.22 1.92
CA LYS A 42 -24.00 0.99 2.27
C LYS A 42 -22.47 0.83 2.13
N TYR A 43 -21.96 0.14 1.12
CA TYR A 43 -20.51 0.05 0.92
C TYR A 43 -20.00 1.42 0.44
N VAL A 44 -19.17 2.05 1.27
CA VAL A 44 -18.70 3.43 1.07
C VAL A 44 -17.39 3.46 0.30
N VAL A 45 -16.54 2.46 0.53
CA VAL A 45 -15.20 2.41 -0.06
C VAL A 45 -14.82 0.97 -0.39
N CYS A 46 -14.55 0.71 -1.67
CA CYS A 46 -13.88 -0.51 -2.10
C CYS A 46 -12.40 -0.22 -2.37
N SER A 47 -11.51 -1.02 -1.77
CA SER A 47 -10.07 -0.87 -1.84
C SER A 47 -9.40 -2.23 -1.71
N VAL A 48 -8.19 -2.39 -2.25
CA VAL A 48 -7.36 -3.61 -2.16
C VAL A 48 -8.04 -4.85 -2.78
N PRO A 49 -7.37 -5.55 -3.72
CA PRO A 49 -7.91 -6.81 -4.24
C PRO A 49 -7.93 -7.89 -3.16
N CYS A 50 -9.02 -8.63 -3.09
CA CYS A 50 -9.08 -9.83 -2.27
C CYS A 50 -8.26 -10.94 -2.92
N THR A 51 -7.48 -11.64 -2.10
CA THR A 51 -6.60 -12.74 -2.52
C THR A 51 -6.80 -13.94 -1.60
N ARG A 52 -6.17 -15.08 -1.92
CA ARG A 52 -6.20 -16.26 -1.03
C ARG A 52 -5.64 -16.00 0.38
N LYS A 53 -4.83 -14.96 0.55
CA LYS A 53 -4.24 -14.56 1.84
C LYS A 53 -4.91 -13.34 2.47
N TYR A 54 -5.76 -12.65 1.72
CA TYR A 54 -6.45 -11.44 2.13
C TYR A 54 -7.91 -11.57 1.69
N GLY A 55 -8.69 -12.23 2.52
CA GLY A 55 -10.08 -12.60 2.25
C GLY A 55 -11.05 -11.78 3.08
N GLU A 56 -12.20 -12.38 3.38
CA GLU A 56 -13.30 -11.73 4.09
C GLU A 56 -12.88 -11.22 5.47
N TYR A 57 -12.14 -12.03 6.24
CA TYR A 57 -11.77 -11.68 7.61
C TYR A 57 -10.76 -10.54 7.66
N GLU A 58 -9.72 -10.59 6.81
CA GLU A 58 -8.71 -9.54 6.74
C GLU A 58 -9.32 -8.22 6.26
N CYS A 59 -10.20 -8.30 5.26
CA CYS A 59 -10.96 -7.14 4.79
C CYS A 59 -11.83 -6.53 5.89
N TRP A 60 -12.61 -7.36 6.59
CA TRP A 60 -13.44 -6.92 7.71
C TRP A 60 -12.60 -6.25 8.80
N SER A 61 -11.50 -6.89 9.21
CA SER A 61 -10.61 -6.35 10.25
C SER A 61 -10.01 -4.99 9.87
N ASP A 62 -9.56 -4.83 8.63
CA ASP A 62 -9.05 -3.56 8.10
C ASP A 62 -10.13 -2.48 8.06
N CYS A 63 -11.36 -2.83 7.68
CA CYS A 63 -12.49 -1.91 7.66
C CYS A 63 -12.83 -1.43 9.09
N ILE A 64 -12.88 -2.32 10.08
CA ILE A 64 -13.07 -1.95 11.49
C ILE A 64 -11.94 -1.04 11.98
N GLN A 65 -10.69 -1.34 11.63
CA GLN A 65 -9.53 -0.51 12.00
C GLN A 65 -9.63 0.90 11.40
N LYS A 66 -10.22 1.02 10.20
CA LYS A 66 -10.49 2.28 9.50
C LYS A 66 -11.80 2.98 9.92
N ARG A 67 -12.45 2.54 11.01
CA ARG A 67 -13.70 3.11 11.57
C ARG A 67 -14.96 2.87 10.72
N TYR A 68 -14.97 1.84 9.90
CA TYR A 68 -16.19 1.33 9.28
C TYR A 68 -16.88 0.32 10.21
N ASN A 69 -18.17 0.07 9.98
CA ASN A 69 -18.97 -0.84 10.80
C ASN A 69 -18.91 -2.29 10.29
N ASP A 70 -18.59 -2.47 9.01
CA ASP A 70 -18.50 -3.78 8.38
C ASP A 70 -17.60 -3.72 7.14
N GLY A 71 -17.20 -4.87 6.63
CA GLY A 71 -16.35 -5.00 5.45
C GLY A 71 -16.31 -6.42 4.91
N GLY A 72 -16.23 -6.56 3.60
CA GLY A 72 -16.16 -7.87 2.96
C GLY A 72 -15.71 -7.82 1.51
N CYS A 73 -15.38 -8.98 0.94
CA CYS A 73 -14.91 -9.11 -0.42
C CYS A 73 -16.06 -9.11 -1.43
N VAL A 74 -16.22 -8.00 -2.16
CA VAL A 74 -17.24 -7.84 -3.20
C VAL A 74 -16.53 -7.77 -4.55
N ASN A 75 -16.90 -8.66 -5.48
CA ASN A 75 -16.31 -8.72 -6.83
C ASN A 75 -14.76 -8.78 -6.83
N GLY A 76 -14.17 -9.47 -5.84
CA GLY A 76 -12.72 -9.60 -5.73
C GLY A 76 -12.00 -8.36 -5.19
N GLN A 77 -12.73 -7.38 -4.64
CA GLN A 77 -12.18 -6.23 -3.94
C GLN A 77 -12.73 -6.14 -2.52
N CYS A 78 -11.93 -5.68 -1.57
CA CYS A 78 -12.38 -5.47 -0.21
C CYS A 78 -13.21 -4.18 -0.13
N CYS A 79 -14.47 -4.28 0.30
CA CYS A 79 -15.40 -3.17 0.38
C CYS A 79 -15.84 -2.94 1.82
N CYS A 80 -15.62 -1.74 2.33
CA CYS A 80 -16.02 -1.30 3.67
C CYS A 80 -17.39 -0.62 3.66
N LYS A 81 -18.14 -0.82 4.72
CA LYS A 81 -19.52 -0.35 4.91
C LYS A 81 -19.62 0.51 6.18
N MET A 82 -20.28 1.66 6.06
CA MET A 82 -20.70 2.46 7.23
C MET A 82 -21.98 1.90 7.85
#